data_AF-A0A2T0AR06-F1
#
_entry.id   AF-A0A2T0AR06-F1
#
_cell.length_a   1.000
_cell.length_b   1.000
_cell.length_c   1.000
_cell.angle_alpha   90.00
_cell.angle_beta   90.00
_cell.angle_gamma   90.00
#
_symmetry.space_group_name_H-M   'P 1'
#
loop_
_entity.id
_entity.type
_entity.pdbx_description
1 polymer ?
#
loop_
_entity_poly.entity_id
_entity_poly.type
_entity_poly.pdbx_seq_one_letter_code
_entity_poly.pdbx_strand_id
1 'polypeptide(L)'
;MFKKLAFFAALVVMLFSFIVPAHAEMEYRFSDKDTITKDFSWGQDDIIEAIDFELYAGYPDHTLGLNNNMTRAEFAAVLNRIVDAGGTPGPNWYDGAVDGLVKAGVIPDKSGNWDAAITRLEAAQWLGRLAKVYQVAVKDQGATFSDTSDADAIYANKTGLMKGISPGVLGADQNLLRGEAAVLLLRVAKSVDNNLPSDDELKQAMMEAIGDVNADIADFEARRNVDLSFYDKLPYKRVTRAYFEGARRFMYDNRNDGRKNYQGKIDETKVAEKHNAIAYAVCKIENESGYKGIIIARLKKIDGRWMLTQGGTPDNRDLKYLRQVGYMK
;
A
#
# COMPACT_ATOMS: atom_id res chain seq x y z
N MET A 1 32.20 32.62 -53.05
CA MET A 1 32.21 32.47 -51.58
C MET A 1 30.84 31.93 -51.18
N PHE A 2 30.71 30.61 -51.04
CA PHE A 2 29.44 29.89 -51.00
C PHE A 2 28.95 29.61 -49.57
N LYS A 3 27.69 30.00 -49.32
CA LYS A 3 26.60 29.37 -48.52
C LYS A 3 26.88 28.78 -47.12
N LYS A 4 26.07 29.30 -46.17
CA LYS A 4 25.42 28.65 -45.01
C LYS A 4 25.90 27.23 -44.64
N LEU A 5 26.39 27.08 -43.41
CA LEU A 5 26.27 25.83 -42.66
C LEU A 5 25.66 26.13 -41.29
N ALA A 6 24.44 25.66 -41.11
CA ALA A 6 23.78 25.50 -39.82
C ALA A 6 24.12 24.12 -39.25
N PHE A 7 23.83 23.96 -37.95
CA PHE A 7 23.56 22.72 -37.22
C PHE A 7 24.67 21.98 -36.45
N PHE A 8 24.24 21.52 -35.26
CA PHE A 8 24.85 20.65 -34.23
C PHE A 8 25.81 21.34 -33.22
N ALA A 9 25.58 21.34 -31.89
CA ALA A 9 24.79 20.43 -31.07
C ALA A 9 24.20 21.13 -29.83
N ALA A 10 22.88 21.30 -29.84
CA ALA A 10 22.04 21.39 -28.65
C ALA A 10 21.18 20.12 -28.62
N LEU A 11 21.71 18.98 -28.16
CA LEU A 11 20.93 17.76 -27.91
C LEU A 11 21.76 16.66 -27.20
N VAL A 12 21.92 16.73 -25.87
CA VAL A 12 22.32 15.55 -25.05
C VAL A 12 21.52 15.56 -23.74
N VAL A 13 20.18 15.61 -23.83
CA VAL A 13 19.28 15.40 -22.66
C VAL A 13 18.19 14.35 -22.94
N MET A 14 18.16 13.71 -24.11
CA MET A 14 17.24 12.59 -24.38
C MET A 14 18.03 11.28 -24.46
N LEU A 15 17.83 10.37 -23.48
CA LEU A 15 17.79 8.90 -23.62
C LEU A 15 17.90 8.18 -22.26
N PHE A 16 17.05 8.53 -21.30
CA PHE A 16 16.62 7.57 -20.29
C PHE A 16 15.10 7.67 -20.20
N SER A 17 14.43 6.63 -20.67
CA SER A 17 13.03 6.33 -20.38
C SER A 17 12.93 6.12 -18.87
N PHE A 18 12.77 7.21 -18.11
CA PHE A 18 12.56 7.11 -16.68
C PHE A 18 11.20 6.45 -16.45
N ILE A 19 11.26 5.20 -16.01
CA ILE A 19 10.20 4.58 -15.21
C ILE A 19 10.05 5.49 -14.00
N VAL A 20 8.93 6.22 -13.96
CA VAL A 20 8.62 7.16 -12.88
C VAL A 20 8.60 6.36 -11.56
N PRO A 21 9.31 6.80 -10.51
CA PRO A 21 9.23 6.16 -9.20
C PRO A 21 7.76 6.16 -8.74
N ALA A 22 7.28 5.09 -8.12
CA ALA A 22 5.87 5.03 -7.69
C ALA A 22 5.47 6.13 -6.68
N HIS A 23 6.44 6.72 -5.97
CA HIS A 23 6.19 7.95 -5.21
C HIS A 23 5.71 9.12 -6.08
N ALA A 24 6.30 9.29 -7.25
CA ALA A 24 5.92 10.36 -8.16
C ALA A 24 4.53 10.12 -8.79
N GLU A 25 4.07 8.86 -8.87
CA GLU A 25 2.67 8.53 -9.17
C GLU A 25 1.74 8.93 -8.02
N MET A 26 2.09 8.62 -6.77
CA MET A 26 1.31 9.05 -5.59
C MET A 26 1.20 10.58 -5.52
N GLU A 27 2.28 11.27 -5.84
CA GLU A 27 2.33 12.74 -5.90
C GLU A 27 1.31 13.35 -6.87
N TYR A 28 0.81 12.59 -7.84
CA TYR A 28 -0.20 13.11 -8.77
C TYR A 28 -1.63 12.75 -8.34
N ARG A 29 -1.82 11.81 -7.40
CA ARG A 29 -3.13 11.25 -7.06
C ARG A 29 -3.93 12.06 -6.04
N PHE A 30 -3.26 12.81 -5.17
CA PHE A 30 -3.91 13.50 -4.06
C PHE A 30 -3.58 15.00 -4.03
N SER A 31 -4.61 15.83 -3.97
CA SER A 31 -4.50 17.29 -3.99
C SER A 31 -3.92 17.88 -2.71
N ASP A 32 -4.05 17.17 -1.59
CA ASP A 32 -3.56 17.54 -0.25
C ASP A 32 -2.34 16.71 0.19
N LYS A 33 -1.61 16.08 -0.76
CA LYS A 33 -0.44 15.22 -0.49
C LYS A 33 0.62 15.86 0.41
N ASP A 34 0.75 17.19 0.36
CA ASP A 34 1.71 17.94 1.17
C ASP A 34 1.51 17.73 2.68
N THR A 35 0.28 17.37 3.10
CA THR A 35 -0.05 17.05 4.51
C THR A 35 0.81 15.90 5.05
N ILE A 36 1.23 14.95 4.20
CA ILE A 36 2.16 13.87 4.59
C ILE A 36 3.45 14.48 5.15
N THR A 37 4.02 15.47 4.46
CA THR A 37 5.30 16.08 4.85
C THR A 37 5.15 17.20 5.87
N LYS A 38 4.07 17.98 5.82
CA LYS A 38 3.84 19.15 6.69
C LYS A 38 3.39 18.73 8.08
N ASP A 39 2.43 17.81 8.17
CA ASP A 39 1.74 17.48 9.43
C ASP A 39 2.17 16.12 9.97
N PHE A 40 2.59 15.20 9.08
CA PHE A 40 2.92 13.81 9.42
C PHE A 40 4.35 13.39 9.04
N SER A 41 5.32 14.32 9.01
CA SER A 41 6.72 14.02 8.66
C SER A 41 7.33 12.88 9.47
N TRP A 42 6.92 12.73 10.73
CA TRP A 42 7.34 11.63 11.62
C TRP A 42 6.93 10.24 11.14
N GLY A 43 5.86 10.15 10.34
CA GLY A 43 5.27 8.91 9.82
C GLY A 43 5.19 8.88 8.29
N GLN A 44 5.92 9.77 7.61
CA GLN A 44 5.85 9.96 6.16
C GLN A 44 6.03 8.64 5.40
N ASP A 45 7.12 7.92 5.67
CA ASP A 45 7.42 6.67 4.95
C ASP A 45 6.36 5.59 5.22
N ASP A 46 5.85 5.52 6.45
CA ASP A 46 4.78 4.58 6.84
C ASP A 46 3.46 4.93 6.14
N ILE A 47 3.09 6.20 6.06
CA ILE A 47 1.86 6.65 5.38
C ILE A 47 1.94 6.35 3.89
N ILE A 48 3.08 6.69 3.28
CA ILE A 48 3.32 6.43 1.86
C ILE A 48 3.26 4.92 1.59
N GLU A 49 3.91 4.11 2.43
CA GLU A 49 3.89 2.65 2.29
C GLU A 49 2.47 2.08 2.50
N ALA A 50 1.66 2.62 3.42
CA ALA A 50 0.25 2.25 3.57
C ALA A 50 -0.60 2.59 2.33
N ILE A 51 -0.31 3.71 1.65
CA ILE A 51 -0.95 4.10 0.39
C ILE A 51 -0.55 3.17 -0.74
N ASP A 52 0.72 2.79 -0.83
CA ASP A 52 1.20 1.89 -1.90
C ASP A 52 0.62 0.48 -1.80
N PHE A 53 0.30 0.02 -0.59
CA PHE A 53 -0.46 -1.21 -0.37
C PHE A 53 -1.97 -1.01 -0.48
N GLU A 54 -2.46 0.19 -0.75
CA GLU A 54 -3.88 0.52 -0.75
C GLU A 54 -4.57 0.10 0.57
N LEU A 55 -3.84 0.12 1.69
CA LEU A 55 -4.43 -0.01 3.03
C LEU A 55 -5.21 1.26 3.38
N TYR A 56 -4.71 2.37 2.88
CA TYR A 56 -5.33 3.67 3.01
C TYR A 56 -5.72 4.19 1.61
N ALA A 57 -7.00 4.54 1.46
CA ALA A 57 -7.52 5.22 0.28
C ALA A 57 -7.95 6.63 0.68
N GLY A 58 -7.64 7.60 -0.18
CA GLY A 58 -8.22 8.94 -0.05
C GLY A 58 -9.72 8.95 -0.35
N TYR A 59 -10.31 10.13 -0.27
CA TYR A 59 -11.70 10.38 -0.57
C TYR A 59 -11.96 10.49 -2.09
N PRO A 60 -13.23 10.35 -2.53
CA PRO A 60 -13.60 10.51 -3.93
C PRO A 60 -13.25 11.87 -4.54
N ASP A 61 -13.02 12.90 -3.72
CA ASP A 61 -12.60 14.24 -4.13
C ASP A 61 -11.08 14.37 -4.35
N HIS A 62 -10.35 13.25 -4.34
CA HIS A 62 -8.89 13.19 -4.49
C HIS A 62 -8.12 13.85 -3.34
N THR A 63 -8.65 13.83 -2.12
CA THR A 63 -7.92 14.19 -0.90
C THR A 63 -7.56 12.95 -0.08
N LEU A 64 -6.45 12.99 0.67
CA LEU A 64 -6.12 12.01 1.69
C LEU A 64 -6.92 12.29 2.97
N GLY A 65 -7.09 13.55 3.34
CA GLY A 65 -7.76 13.99 4.57
C GLY A 65 -7.09 13.46 5.83
N LEU A 66 -5.75 13.45 5.88
CA LEU A 66 -4.99 12.85 6.98
C LEU A 66 -5.27 13.47 8.36
N ASN A 67 -5.65 14.76 8.39
CA ASN A 67 -6.03 15.49 9.61
C ASN A 67 -7.48 15.27 10.04
N ASN A 68 -8.29 14.53 9.28
CA ASN A 68 -9.64 14.19 9.69
C ASN A 68 -9.60 13.09 10.75
N ASN A 69 -10.58 13.09 11.65
CA ASN A 69 -10.80 11.97 12.55
C ASN A 69 -11.23 10.73 11.75
N MET A 70 -10.68 9.57 12.07
CA MET A 70 -11.13 8.30 11.50
C MET A 70 -12.34 7.78 12.26
N THR A 71 -13.35 7.26 11.55
CA THR A 71 -14.52 6.65 12.22
C THR A 71 -14.23 5.23 12.69
N ARG A 72 -15.02 4.73 13.65
CA ARG A 72 -14.97 3.32 14.08
C ARG A 72 -15.17 2.37 12.90
N ALA A 73 -16.13 2.68 12.02
CA ALA A 73 -16.42 1.90 10.82
C ALA A 73 -15.21 1.80 9.87
N GLU A 74 -14.57 2.93 9.60
CA GLU A 74 -13.37 2.98 8.74
C GLU A 74 -12.23 2.15 9.33
N PHE A 75 -11.94 2.33 10.62
CA PHE A 75 -10.86 1.61 11.27
C PHE A 75 -11.14 0.09 11.27
N ALA A 76 -12.35 -0.32 11.63
CA ALA A 76 -12.78 -1.72 11.59
C ALA A 76 -12.68 -2.32 10.18
N ALA A 77 -13.11 -1.60 9.15
CA ALA A 77 -13.08 -2.09 7.78
C ALA A 77 -11.67 -2.35 7.26
N VAL A 78 -10.72 -1.44 7.53
CA VAL A 78 -9.33 -1.66 7.13
C VAL A 78 -8.68 -2.75 7.98
N LEU A 79 -8.93 -2.76 9.29
CA LEU A 79 -8.39 -3.76 10.19
C LEU A 79 -8.82 -5.17 9.79
N ASN A 80 -10.12 -5.37 9.52
CA ASN A 80 -10.68 -6.64 9.05
C ASN A 80 -10.05 -7.08 7.73
N ARG A 81 -9.81 -6.15 6.80
CA ARG A 81 -9.18 -6.45 5.51
C ARG A 81 -7.72 -6.92 5.66
N ILE A 82 -7.01 -6.40 6.66
CA ILE A 82 -5.62 -6.81 6.93
C ILE A 82 -5.59 -8.21 7.52
N VAL A 83 -6.44 -8.50 8.51
CA VAL A 83 -6.41 -9.81 9.20
C VAL A 83 -7.30 -10.87 8.57
N ASP A 84 -8.07 -10.50 7.55
CA ASP A 84 -9.02 -11.35 6.82
C ASP A 84 -9.96 -12.14 7.74
N ALA A 85 -10.55 -11.47 8.74
CA ALA A 85 -11.43 -12.14 9.73
C ALA A 85 -12.82 -12.50 9.16
N GLY A 86 -13.04 -12.29 7.85
CA GLY A 86 -14.29 -12.59 7.15
C GLY A 86 -15.46 -11.74 7.67
N GLY A 87 -16.59 -12.40 7.88
CA GLY A 87 -17.81 -11.81 8.43
C GLY A 87 -19.01 -11.86 7.49
N THR A 88 -20.20 -11.68 8.07
CA THR A 88 -21.48 -11.71 7.36
C THR A 88 -21.89 -10.27 6.98
N PRO A 89 -22.01 -9.96 5.67
CA PRO A 89 -22.46 -8.64 5.24
C PRO A 89 -23.84 -8.27 5.80
N GLY A 90 -24.09 -6.98 5.93
CA GLY A 90 -25.35 -6.41 6.42
C GLY A 90 -25.74 -5.17 5.62
N PRO A 91 -26.79 -4.44 6.04
CA PRO A 91 -27.25 -3.23 5.36
C PRO A 91 -26.20 -2.12 5.27
N ASN A 92 -25.29 -2.01 6.25
CA ASN A 92 -24.20 -1.03 6.20
C ASN A 92 -22.95 -1.65 5.57
N TRP A 93 -22.19 -0.82 4.86
CA TRP A 93 -20.97 -1.22 4.16
C TRP A 93 -19.89 -1.81 5.09
N TYR A 94 -19.91 -1.47 6.39
CA TYR A 94 -18.98 -1.96 7.40
C TYR A 94 -19.45 -3.20 8.15
N ASP A 95 -20.71 -3.62 8.02
CA ASP A 95 -21.31 -4.66 8.88
C ASP A 95 -20.56 -6.00 8.80
N GLY A 96 -20.11 -6.39 7.61
CA GLY A 96 -19.31 -7.59 7.42
C GLY A 96 -17.99 -7.52 8.19
N ALA A 97 -17.29 -6.39 8.11
CA ALA A 97 -16.02 -6.20 8.80
C ALA A 97 -16.18 -6.19 10.32
N VAL A 98 -17.23 -5.52 10.82
CA VAL A 98 -17.56 -5.52 12.25
C VAL A 98 -17.90 -6.92 12.73
N ASP A 99 -18.72 -7.67 11.99
CA ASP A 99 -19.07 -9.04 12.33
C ASP A 99 -17.85 -9.98 12.37
N GLY A 100 -16.96 -9.89 11.38
CA GLY A 100 -15.71 -10.67 11.36
C GLY A 100 -14.82 -10.39 12.57
N LEU A 101 -14.60 -9.11 12.88
CA LEU A 101 -13.78 -8.70 14.03
C LEU A 101 -14.41 -9.04 15.39
N VAL A 102 -15.74 -9.01 15.51
CA VAL A 102 -16.44 -9.49 16.72
C VAL A 102 -16.28 -11.00 16.88
N LYS A 103 -16.50 -11.77 15.81
CA LYS A 103 -16.29 -13.24 15.83
C LYS A 103 -14.85 -13.62 16.16
N ALA A 104 -13.88 -12.82 15.70
CA ALA A 104 -12.47 -13.00 16.03
C ALA A 104 -12.10 -12.55 17.47
N GLY A 105 -13.00 -11.87 18.19
CA GLY A 105 -12.74 -11.36 19.54
C GLY A 105 -11.89 -10.09 19.59
N VAL A 106 -11.75 -9.37 18.47
CA VAL A 106 -11.00 -8.11 18.37
C VAL A 106 -11.87 -6.93 18.85
N ILE A 107 -13.14 -6.93 18.46
CA ILE A 107 -14.15 -5.94 18.84
C ILE A 107 -15.15 -6.62 19.79
N PRO A 108 -15.63 -5.95 20.86
CA PRO A 108 -16.48 -6.58 21.87
C PRO A 108 -17.87 -6.98 21.36
N ASP A 109 -18.52 -6.09 20.60
CA ASP A 109 -19.87 -6.31 20.06
C ASP A 109 -20.15 -5.40 18.85
N LYS A 110 -21.37 -5.46 18.31
CA LYS A 110 -21.80 -4.69 17.13
C LYS A 110 -22.51 -3.37 17.47
N SER A 111 -22.65 -3.05 18.75
CA SER A 111 -23.39 -1.88 19.22
C SER A 111 -22.54 -0.60 19.15
N GLY A 112 -23.19 0.55 19.29
CA GLY A 112 -22.54 1.86 19.30
C GLY A 112 -22.70 2.67 18.01
N ASN A 113 -22.11 3.86 18.02
CA ASN A 113 -22.12 4.77 16.87
C ASN A 113 -20.88 4.52 16.00
N TRP A 114 -21.05 3.77 14.91
CA TRP A 114 -19.98 3.39 13.98
C TRP A 114 -19.44 4.56 13.15
N ASP A 115 -20.23 5.61 12.97
CA ASP A 115 -19.83 6.83 12.25
C ASP A 115 -19.10 7.84 13.16
N ALA A 116 -19.13 7.64 14.48
CA ALA A 116 -18.36 8.48 15.38
C ALA A 116 -16.86 8.18 15.29
N ALA A 117 -16.06 9.22 15.54
CA ALA A 117 -14.61 9.12 15.62
C ALA A 117 -14.19 8.05 16.64
N ILE A 118 -13.21 7.23 16.28
CA ILE A 118 -12.60 6.27 17.20
C ILE A 118 -11.57 7.00 18.07
N THR A 119 -11.61 6.76 19.38
CA THR A 119 -10.57 7.27 20.29
C THR A 119 -9.30 6.43 20.20
N ARG A 120 -8.17 7.01 20.62
CA ARG A 120 -6.90 6.29 20.72
C ARG A 120 -6.98 5.13 21.71
N LEU A 121 -7.74 5.28 22.80
CA LEU A 121 -7.96 4.18 23.75
C LEU A 121 -8.72 3.02 23.11
N GLU A 122 -9.81 3.27 22.41
CA GLU A 122 -10.57 2.21 21.72
C GLU A 122 -9.74 1.50 20.66
N ALA A 123 -9.01 2.27 19.84
CA ALA A 123 -8.09 1.69 18.85
C ALA A 123 -7.02 0.82 19.53
N ALA A 124 -6.43 1.28 20.64
CA ALA A 124 -5.43 0.53 21.39
C ALA A 124 -6.00 -0.76 21.99
N GLN A 125 -7.23 -0.73 22.51
CA GLN A 125 -7.93 -1.92 23.01
C GLN A 125 -8.13 -2.95 21.89
N TRP A 126 -8.60 -2.52 20.72
CA TRP A 126 -8.82 -3.42 19.58
C TRP A 126 -7.49 -4.01 19.09
N LEU A 127 -6.45 -3.18 18.94
CA LEU A 127 -5.11 -3.63 18.56
C LEU A 127 -4.50 -4.59 19.60
N GLY A 128 -4.79 -4.38 20.89
CA GLY A 128 -4.35 -5.27 21.97
C GLY A 128 -4.98 -6.65 21.90
N ARG A 129 -6.30 -6.71 21.69
CA ARG A 129 -7.01 -7.99 21.49
C ARG A 129 -6.57 -8.68 20.21
N LEU A 130 -6.44 -7.93 19.12
CA LEU A 130 -5.90 -8.44 17.86
C LEU A 130 -4.51 -9.03 18.06
N ALA A 131 -3.61 -8.33 18.74
CA ALA A 131 -2.27 -8.84 19.01
C ALA A 131 -2.29 -10.17 19.77
N LYS A 132 -3.23 -10.37 20.69
CA LYS A 132 -3.41 -11.65 21.41
C LYS A 132 -3.96 -12.74 20.49
N VAL A 133 -5.04 -12.45 19.76
CA VAL A 133 -5.72 -13.39 18.85
C VAL A 133 -4.77 -13.88 17.75
N TYR A 134 -4.02 -12.96 17.15
CA TYR A 134 -3.10 -13.23 16.05
C TYR A 134 -1.66 -13.48 16.49
N GLN A 135 -1.43 -13.59 17.81
CA GLN A 135 -0.13 -13.95 18.41
C GLN A 135 1.04 -13.06 17.95
N VAL A 136 0.78 -11.75 17.85
CA VAL A 136 1.79 -10.76 17.45
C VAL A 136 2.90 -10.72 18.51
N ALA A 137 4.16 -10.79 18.06
CA ALA A 137 5.32 -10.82 18.94
C ALA A 137 5.43 -9.56 19.82
N VAL A 138 5.72 -9.77 21.11
CA VAL A 138 6.06 -8.69 22.05
C VAL A 138 7.47 -8.20 21.76
N LYS A 139 7.59 -6.90 21.48
CA LYS A 139 8.86 -6.20 21.17
C LYS A 139 9.48 -5.54 22.40
N ASP A 140 8.64 -5.13 23.36
CA ASP A 140 9.07 -4.50 24.61
C ASP A 140 8.15 -4.95 25.75
N GLN A 141 8.67 -5.78 26.66
CA GLN A 141 7.90 -6.26 27.81
C GLN A 141 7.63 -5.17 28.86
N GLY A 142 8.46 -4.13 28.91
CA GLY A 142 8.37 -3.02 29.87
C GLY A 142 7.47 -1.87 29.40
N ALA A 143 7.01 -1.90 28.16
CA ALA A 143 6.18 -0.85 27.60
C ALA A 143 4.88 -0.68 28.41
N THR A 144 4.59 0.58 28.79
CA THR A 144 3.40 0.98 29.53
C THR A 144 2.91 2.35 29.05
N PHE A 145 1.74 2.75 29.53
CA PHE A 145 1.25 4.12 29.46
C PHE A 145 1.04 4.69 30.87
N SER A 146 1.21 6.00 31.03
CA SER A 146 0.99 6.70 32.30
C SER A 146 -0.43 7.20 32.46
N ASP A 147 -1.16 7.37 31.35
CA ASP A 147 -2.52 7.93 31.27
C ASP A 147 -3.60 6.85 31.09
N THR A 148 -3.24 5.56 31.08
CA THR A 148 -4.19 4.46 31.11
C THR A 148 -3.60 3.22 31.77
N SER A 149 -4.45 2.45 32.46
CA SER A 149 -4.13 1.13 33.00
C SER A 149 -4.80 0.00 32.22
N ASP A 150 -5.38 0.29 31.05
CA ASP A 150 -6.07 -0.72 30.24
C ASP A 150 -5.08 -1.79 29.72
N ALA A 151 -5.38 -3.05 30.04
CA ALA A 151 -4.48 -4.15 29.78
C ALA A 151 -4.32 -4.46 28.28
N ASP A 152 -5.35 -4.23 27.47
CA ASP A 152 -5.30 -4.43 26.02
C ASP A 152 -4.48 -3.30 25.37
N ALA A 153 -4.72 -2.06 25.76
CA ALA A 153 -3.95 -0.90 25.29
C ALA A 153 -2.45 -1.05 25.61
N ILE A 154 -2.11 -1.46 26.85
CA ILE A 154 -0.72 -1.74 27.23
C ILE A 154 -0.16 -2.88 26.37
N TYR A 155 -0.91 -3.96 26.14
CA TYR A 155 -0.45 -5.06 25.31
C TYR A 155 -0.19 -4.64 23.86
N ALA A 156 -1.01 -3.75 23.29
CA ALA A 156 -0.78 -3.15 21.98
C ALA A 156 0.53 -2.34 21.92
N ASN A 157 0.92 -1.68 23.02
CA ASN A 157 2.21 -0.99 23.10
C ASN A 157 3.39 -1.96 23.17
N LYS A 158 3.24 -3.04 23.95
CA LYS A 158 4.25 -4.10 24.08
C LYS A 158 4.58 -4.76 22.75
N THR A 159 3.59 -4.99 21.89
CA THR A 159 3.80 -5.52 20.52
C THR A 159 4.23 -4.45 19.52
N GLY A 160 4.10 -3.18 19.88
CA GLY A 160 4.40 -2.04 19.02
C GLY A 160 3.32 -1.72 17.99
N LEU A 161 2.15 -2.37 18.05
CA LEU A 161 1.01 -2.03 17.21
C LEU A 161 0.47 -0.64 17.55
N MET A 162 0.43 -0.28 18.85
CA MET A 162 0.10 1.07 19.30
C MET A 162 1.35 1.77 19.84
N LYS A 163 1.47 3.07 19.54
CA LYS A 163 2.43 3.95 20.19
C LYS A 163 1.71 5.18 20.74
N GLY A 164 2.27 5.73 21.81
CA GLY A 164 1.78 6.96 22.41
C GLY A 164 1.97 8.18 21.51
N ILE A 165 1.26 9.26 21.81
CA ILE A 165 1.52 10.58 21.21
C ILE A 165 2.86 11.16 21.69
N SER A 166 3.36 10.66 22.81
CA SER A 166 4.69 10.91 23.33
C SER A 166 5.18 9.68 24.13
N PRO A 167 6.46 9.61 24.52
CA PRO A 167 6.98 8.48 25.29
C PRO A 167 6.16 8.22 26.56
N GLY A 168 5.51 7.05 26.62
CA GLY A 168 4.71 6.63 27.77
C GLY A 168 3.33 7.27 27.89
N VAL A 169 2.86 8.08 26.94
CA VAL A 169 1.52 8.71 27.01
C VAL A 169 0.69 8.31 25.81
N LEU A 170 -0.43 7.61 26.02
CA LEU A 170 -1.31 7.14 24.96
C LEU A 170 -2.02 8.30 24.25
N GLY A 171 -2.48 9.29 25.02
CA GLY A 171 -3.46 10.28 24.58
C GLY A 171 -4.86 9.67 24.56
N ALA A 172 -5.24 8.92 25.60
CA ALA A 172 -6.39 8.02 25.62
C ALA A 172 -7.70 8.62 25.07
N ASP A 173 -8.02 9.86 25.47
CA ASP A 173 -9.27 10.55 25.11
C ASP A 173 -9.23 11.26 23.74
N GLN A 174 -8.07 11.31 23.08
CA GLN A 174 -7.95 11.93 21.77
C GLN A 174 -8.56 11.04 20.69
N ASN A 175 -9.18 11.66 19.69
CA ASN A 175 -9.60 10.94 18.49
C ASN A 175 -8.37 10.58 17.64
N LEU A 176 -8.44 9.41 17.00
CA LEU A 176 -7.41 8.97 16.08
C LEU A 176 -7.54 9.72 14.76
N LEU A 177 -6.49 10.43 14.36
CA LEU A 177 -6.44 11.05 13.03
C LEU A 177 -6.19 9.97 11.98
N ARG A 178 -6.70 10.19 10.77
CA ARG A 178 -6.54 9.23 9.67
C ARG A 178 -5.09 8.99 9.28
N GLY A 179 -4.24 10.01 9.34
CA GLY A 179 -2.79 9.87 9.13
C GLY A 179 -2.12 8.98 10.19
N GLU A 180 -2.53 9.11 11.46
CA GLU A 180 -2.06 8.22 12.52
C GLU A 180 -2.55 6.79 12.31
N ALA A 181 -3.82 6.64 11.92
CA ALA A 181 -4.40 5.33 11.65
C ALA A 181 -3.70 4.60 10.50
N ALA A 182 -3.31 5.30 9.43
CA ALA A 182 -2.54 4.71 8.33
C ALA A 182 -1.24 4.07 8.85
N VAL A 183 -0.53 4.75 9.76
CA VAL A 183 0.67 4.21 10.41
C VAL A 183 0.34 2.98 11.27
N LEU A 184 -0.70 3.04 12.10
CA LEU A 184 -1.09 1.90 12.96
C LEU A 184 -1.50 0.68 12.13
N LEU A 185 -2.27 0.88 11.06
CA LEU A 185 -2.75 -0.18 10.18
C LEU A 185 -1.60 -0.81 9.38
N LEU A 186 -0.63 -0.03 8.91
CA LEU A 186 0.58 -0.58 8.32
C LEU A 186 1.36 -1.45 9.32
N ARG A 187 1.48 -1.01 10.59
CA ARG A 187 2.15 -1.80 11.63
C ARG A 187 1.45 -3.15 11.84
N VAL A 188 0.12 -3.19 11.81
CA VAL A 188 -0.64 -4.45 11.86
C VAL A 188 -0.28 -5.31 10.65
N ALA A 189 -0.33 -4.76 9.44
CA ALA A 189 -0.03 -5.48 8.21
C ALA A 189 1.39 -6.08 8.19
N LYS A 190 2.34 -5.43 8.86
CA LYS A 190 3.76 -5.86 8.97
C LYS A 190 4.08 -6.70 10.21
N SER A 191 3.12 -6.97 11.08
CA SER A 191 3.37 -7.69 12.35
C SER A 191 2.50 -8.94 12.53
N VAL A 192 1.47 -9.12 11.70
CA VAL A 192 0.61 -10.31 11.73
C VAL A 192 1.14 -11.33 10.73
N ASP A 193 1.85 -12.34 11.25
CA ASP A 193 2.61 -13.33 10.47
C ASP A 193 2.21 -14.79 10.80
N ASN A 194 0.96 -15.01 11.22
CA ASN A 194 0.48 -16.35 11.61
C ASN A 194 0.03 -17.24 10.43
N ASN A 195 0.04 -16.71 9.20
CA ASN A 195 -0.33 -17.40 7.96
C ASN A 195 0.42 -16.81 6.74
N LEU A 196 1.75 -16.93 6.77
CA LEU A 196 2.62 -16.38 5.71
C LEU A 196 2.43 -17.12 4.38
N PRO A 197 2.49 -16.40 3.23
CA PRO A 197 2.48 -17.03 1.92
C PRO A 197 3.79 -17.78 1.63
N SER A 198 3.75 -18.72 0.70
CA SER A 198 4.98 -19.29 0.14
C SER A 198 5.63 -18.33 -0.86
N ASP A 199 6.95 -18.46 -1.06
CA ASP A 199 7.63 -17.66 -2.07
C ASP A 199 7.12 -17.96 -3.48
N ASP A 200 6.77 -19.22 -3.74
CA ASP A 200 6.27 -19.65 -5.05
C ASP A 200 4.88 -19.09 -5.34
N GLU A 201 4.03 -18.95 -4.32
CA GLU A 201 2.73 -18.27 -4.45
C GLU A 201 2.90 -16.81 -4.87
N LEU A 202 3.84 -16.09 -4.25
CA LEU A 202 4.13 -14.69 -4.58
C LEU A 202 4.78 -14.55 -5.96
N LYS A 203 5.72 -15.44 -6.31
CA LYS A 203 6.34 -15.47 -7.64
C LYS A 203 5.32 -15.75 -8.74
N GLN A 204 4.40 -16.69 -8.51
CA GLN A 204 3.32 -16.99 -9.45
C GLN A 204 2.39 -15.78 -9.61
N ALA A 205 2.01 -15.12 -8.52
CA ALA A 205 1.22 -13.89 -8.58
C ALA A 205 1.92 -12.79 -9.39
N MET A 206 3.24 -12.64 -9.27
CA MET A 206 4.03 -11.69 -10.07
C MET A 206 4.06 -12.05 -11.56
N MET A 207 4.19 -13.34 -11.90
CA MET A 207 4.16 -13.80 -13.31
C MET A 207 2.80 -13.54 -13.97
N GLU A 208 1.72 -13.71 -13.23
CA GLU A 208 0.37 -13.39 -13.70
C GLU A 208 0.14 -11.87 -13.77
N ALA A 209 0.64 -11.10 -12.79
CA ALA A 209 0.52 -9.64 -12.79
C ALA A 209 1.24 -8.98 -13.97
N ILE A 210 2.45 -9.42 -14.35
CA ILE A 210 3.11 -8.90 -15.57
C ILE A 210 2.35 -9.28 -16.84
N GLY A 211 1.65 -10.42 -16.84
CA GLY A 211 0.73 -10.80 -17.91
C GLY A 211 -0.42 -9.80 -18.08
N ASP A 212 -1.04 -9.37 -16.98
CA ASP A 212 -2.07 -8.35 -16.98
C ASP A 212 -1.54 -6.98 -17.42
N VAL A 213 -0.38 -6.56 -16.92
CA VAL A 213 0.28 -5.31 -17.31
C VAL A 213 0.54 -5.29 -18.82
N ASN A 214 1.05 -6.39 -19.38
CA ASN A 214 1.29 -6.49 -20.82
C ASN A 214 0.01 -6.47 -21.65
N ALA A 215 -1.05 -7.14 -21.18
CA ALA A 215 -2.36 -7.11 -21.84
C ALA A 215 -2.93 -5.68 -21.84
N ASP A 216 -2.77 -4.96 -20.73
CA ASP A 216 -3.20 -3.56 -20.60
C ASP A 216 -2.45 -2.63 -21.55
N ILE A 217 -1.12 -2.76 -21.62
CA ILE A 217 -0.27 -2.01 -22.55
C ILE A 217 -0.64 -2.31 -24.00
N ALA A 218 -0.80 -3.58 -24.37
CA ALA A 218 -1.16 -3.97 -25.73
C ALA A 218 -2.53 -3.39 -26.14
N ASP A 219 -3.49 -3.45 -25.23
CA ASP A 219 -4.82 -2.88 -25.44
C ASP A 219 -4.77 -1.35 -25.58
N PHE A 220 -4.03 -0.68 -24.70
CA PHE A 220 -3.81 0.75 -24.77
C PHE A 220 -3.17 1.14 -26.08
N GLU A 221 -2.09 0.49 -26.52
CA GLU A 221 -1.38 0.88 -27.75
C GLU A 221 -2.20 0.61 -29.02
N ALA A 222 -3.08 -0.39 -29.00
CA ALA A 222 -3.99 -0.66 -30.11
C ALA A 222 -5.04 0.45 -30.31
N ARG A 223 -5.51 1.08 -29.23
CA ARG A 223 -6.64 2.02 -29.28
C ARG A 223 -6.26 3.47 -28.99
N ARG A 224 -5.19 3.64 -28.21
CA ARG A 224 -4.69 4.89 -27.63
C ARG A 224 -5.81 5.71 -26.95
N ASN A 225 -6.81 5.04 -26.33
CA ASN A 225 -7.93 5.62 -25.56
C ASN A 225 -8.00 5.15 -24.06
N VAL A 226 -8.65 5.95 -23.18
CA VAL A 226 -8.78 5.68 -21.73
C VAL A 226 -9.86 4.60 -21.52
N ASP A 227 -9.53 3.40 -21.97
CA ASP A 227 -10.24 2.13 -21.85
C ASP A 227 -10.49 1.58 -20.43
N LEU A 228 -11.17 2.26 -19.50
CA LEU A 228 -11.27 1.72 -18.13
C LEU A 228 -12.09 0.41 -17.98
N SER A 229 -12.95 0.07 -18.95
CA SER A 229 -13.67 -1.20 -18.96
C SER A 229 -12.78 -2.41 -19.28
N PHE A 230 -11.56 -2.18 -19.79
CA PHE A 230 -10.64 -3.25 -20.11
C PHE A 230 -10.15 -4.00 -18.86
N TYR A 231 -10.23 -3.40 -17.67
CA TYR A 231 -9.93 -4.06 -16.40
C TYR A 231 -10.68 -5.41 -16.24
N ASP A 232 -11.94 -5.46 -16.66
CA ASP A 232 -12.75 -6.67 -16.52
C ASP A 232 -12.35 -7.80 -17.48
N LYS A 233 -11.53 -7.47 -18.48
CA LYS A 233 -11.00 -8.36 -19.52
C LYS A 233 -9.54 -8.77 -19.28
N LEU A 234 -8.91 -8.31 -18.19
CA LEU A 234 -7.56 -8.73 -17.83
C LEU A 234 -7.50 -10.26 -17.68
N PRO A 235 -6.46 -10.92 -18.22
CA PRO A 235 -6.39 -12.37 -18.27
C PRO A 235 -6.35 -13.03 -16.89
N TYR A 236 -5.68 -12.40 -15.91
CA TYR A 236 -5.49 -12.97 -14.58
C TYR A 236 -6.19 -12.18 -13.48
N LYS A 237 -6.41 -10.87 -13.66
CA LYS A 237 -6.92 -9.96 -12.63
C LYS A 237 -6.08 -10.04 -11.35
N ARG A 238 -4.78 -9.78 -11.51
CA ARG A 238 -3.70 -9.78 -10.51
C ARG A 238 -3.11 -8.41 -10.25
N VAL A 239 -3.59 -7.38 -10.93
CA VAL A 239 -3.38 -5.99 -10.55
C VAL A 239 -4.66 -5.44 -9.93
N THR A 240 -4.56 -4.55 -8.96
CA THR A 240 -5.75 -3.87 -8.42
C THR A 240 -6.35 -2.92 -9.45
N ARG A 241 -7.62 -2.57 -9.25
CA ARG A 241 -8.29 -1.54 -10.06
C ARG A 241 -7.55 -0.21 -10.00
N ALA A 242 -7.09 0.18 -8.81
CA ALA A 242 -6.36 1.43 -8.63
C ALA A 242 -4.98 1.41 -9.33
N TYR A 243 -4.26 0.28 -9.30
CA TYR A 243 -3.04 0.10 -10.09
C TYR A 243 -3.33 0.27 -11.58
N PHE A 244 -4.35 -0.43 -12.09
CA PHE A 244 -4.73 -0.38 -13.50
C PHE A 244 -5.09 1.05 -13.96
N GLU A 245 -5.90 1.77 -13.17
CA GLU A 245 -6.28 3.15 -13.50
C GLU A 245 -5.09 4.12 -13.45
N GLY A 246 -4.15 3.90 -12.53
CA GLY A 246 -2.87 4.61 -12.48
C GLY A 246 -2.04 4.34 -13.73
N ALA A 247 -1.84 3.06 -14.06
CA ALA A 247 -1.11 2.64 -15.24
C ALA A 247 -1.70 3.22 -16.53
N ARG A 248 -3.02 3.23 -16.68
CA ARG A 248 -3.69 3.87 -17.83
C ARG A 248 -3.35 5.35 -17.94
N ARG A 249 -3.39 6.10 -16.83
CA ARG A 249 -3.03 7.53 -16.80
C ARG A 249 -1.58 7.74 -17.23
N PHE A 250 -0.65 6.93 -16.73
CA PHE A 250 0.74 6.98 -17.14
C PHE A 250 0.93 6.70 -18.64
N MET A 251 0.24 5.70 -19.17
CA MET A 251 0.26 5.39 -20.61
C MET A 251 -0.29 6.56 -21.45
N TYR A 252 -1.31 7.27 -20.93
CA TYR A 252 -1.84 8.51 -21.51
C TYR A 252 -0.79 9.60 -21.62
N ASP A 253 -0.06 9.84 -20.55
CA ASP A 253 0.97 10.88 -20.48
C ASP A 253 2.12 10.55 -21.43
N ASN A 254 2.55 9.28 -21.46
CA ASN A 254 3.53 8.82 -22.46
C ASN A 254 3.05 9.06 -23.88
N ARG A 255 1.78 8.78 -24.19
CA ARG A 255 1.21 9.08 -25.50
C ARG A 255 1.30 10.57 -25.83
N ASN A 256 0.95 11.43 -24.89
CA ASN A 256 0.96 12.89 -25.07
C ASN A 256 2.38 13.42 -25.28
N ASP A 257 3.36 12.79 -24.63
CA ASP A 257 4.79 13.05 -24.78
C ASP A 257 5.40 12.41 -26.05
N GLY A 258 4.60 11.73 -26.89
CA GLY A 258 5.07 11.06 -28.10
C GLY A 258 5.87 9.77 -27.84
N ARG A 259 5.79 9.21 -26.63
CA ARG A 259 6.45 7.96 -26.21
C ARG A 259 5.54 6.75 -26.47
N LYS A 260 6.19 5.59 -26.70
CA LYS A 260 5.55 4.27 -26.77
C LYS A 260 5.58 3.62 -25.38
N ASN A 261 4.50 2.92 -25.01
CA ASN A 261 4.50 2.03 -23.85
C ASN A 261 5.03 0.64 -24.26
N TYR A 262 5.94 0.09 -23.46
CA TYR A 262 6.64 -1.15 -23.78
C TYR A 262 6.15 -2.30 -22.90
N GLN A 263 5.80 -3.41 -23.54
CA GLN A 263 5.59 -4.66 -22.83
C GLN A 263 6.93 -5.19 -22.30
N GLY A 264 6.88 -5.98 -21.24
CA GLY A 264 8.09 -6.55 -20.63
C GLY A 264 7.89 -7.92 -20.03
N LYS A 265 8.98 -8.50 -19.56
CA LYS A 265 9.01 -9.78 -18.86
C LYS A 265 9.76 -9.64 -17.54
N ILE A 266 9.43 -10.53 -16.62
CA ILE A 266 10.18 -10.71 -15.39
C ILE A 266 11.17 -11.85 -15.63
N ASP A 267 12.46 -11.57 -15.49
CA ASP A 267 13.54 -12.56 -15.61
C ASP A 267 13.79 -13.30 -14.29
N GLU A 268 13.61 -12.62 -13.15
CA GLU A 268 13.82 -13.17 -11.82
C GLU A 268 12.96 -12.42 -10.80
N THR A 269 12.31 -13.16 -9.89
CA THR A 269 11.59 -12.61 -8.74
C THR A 269 12.19 -13.15 -7.45
N LYS A 270 12.58 -12.25 -6.55
CA LYS A 270 12.99 -12.58 -5.18
C LYS A 270 12.04 -11.93 -4.18
N VAL A 271 11.48 -12.71 -3.27
CA VAL A 271 10.66 -12.18 -2.17
C VAL A 271 11.61 -11.58 -1.13
N ALA A 272 11.47 -10.28 -0.86
CA ALA A 272 12.30 -9.58 0.12
C ALA A 272 11.69 -9.66 1.53
N GLU A 273 10.38 -9.45 1.62
CA GLU A 273 9.62 -9.40 2.86
C GLU A 273 8.20 -9.87 2.59
N LYS A 274 7.59 -10.59 3.53
CA LYS A 274 6.24 -11.14 3.40
C LYS A 274 5.55 -11.22 4.75
N HIS A 275 4.27 -10.89 4.74
CA HIS A 275 3.36 -10.93 5.88
C HIS A 275 2.06 -11.63 5.46
N ASN A 276 1.11 -11.78 6.36
CA ASN A 276 -0.19 -12.36 6.02
C ASN A 276 -0.92 -11.60 4.91
N ALA A 277 -0.84 -10.27 4.94
CA ALA A 277 -1.68 -9.38 4.14
C ALA A 277 -0.93 -8.65 3.03
N ILE A 278 0.39 -8.48 3.18
CA ILE A 278 1.24 -7.69 2.28
C ILE A 278 2.57 -8.39 2.03
N ALA A 279 3.17 -8.14 0.87
CA ALA A 279 4.47 -8.69 0.51
C ALA A 279 5.24 -7.75 -0.43
N TYR A 280 6.56 -7.90 -0.41
CA TYR A 280 7.51 -7.14 -1.21
C TYR A 280 8.32 -8.10 -2.05
N ALA A 281 8.31 -7.89 -3.36
CA ALA A 281 9.07 -8.67 -4.32
C ALA A 281 10.02 -7.75 -5.10
N VAL A 282 11.27 -8.16 -5.23
CA VAL A 282 12.28 -7.51 -6.06
C VAL A 282 12.37 -8.28 -7.38
N CYS A 283 12.03 -7.63 -8.47
CA CYS A 283 11.98 -8.28 -9.79
C CYS A 283 13.04 -7.70 -10.72
N LYS A 284 13.80 -8.55 -11.38
CA LYS A 284 14.57 -8.16 -12.57
C LYS A 284 13.65 -8.19 -13.77
N ILE A 285 13.66 -7.12 -14.55
CA ILE A 285 12.80 -6.97 -15.71
C ILE A 285 13.61 -6.65 -16.96
N GLU A 286 13.07 -7.06 -18.10
CA GLU A 286 13.51 -6.65 -19.43
C GLU A 286 12.27 -6.28 -20.26
N ASN A 287 12.35 -5.24 -21.08
CA ASN A 287 11.25 -4.83 -21.95
C ASN A 287 11.60 -4.92 -23.44
N GLU A 288 10.61 -4.73 -24.30
CA GLU A 288 10.77 -4.77 -25.77
C GLU A 288 11.74 -3.74 -26.35
N SER A 289 12.08 -2.68 -25.61
CA SER A 289 13.11 -1.73 -26.06
C SER A 289 14.54 -2.18 -25.74
N GLY A 290 14.69 -3.33 -25.05
CA GLY A 290 15.97 -3.83 -24.57
C GLY A 290 16.41 -3.21 -23.24
N TYR A 291 15.56 -2.41 -22.59
CA TYR A 291 15.84 -1.92 -21.24
C TYR A 291 15.86 -3.09 -20.26
N LYS A 292 16.85 -3.08 -19.37
CA LYS A 292 16.97 -4.01 -18.23
C LYS A 292 17.02 -3.24 -16.94
N GLY A 293 16.24 -3.66 -15.96
CA GLY A 293 16.11 -2.94 -14.70
C GLY A 293 15.73 -3.83 -13.53
N ILE A 294 15.67 -3.21 -12.34
CA ILE A 294 15.13 -3.79 -11.13
C ILE A 294 13.90 -2.97 -10.76
N ILE A 295 12.83 -3.64 -10.36
CA ILE A 295 11.64 -3.03 -9.78
C ILE A 295 11.35 -3.59 -8.39
N ILE A 296 10.75 -2.78 -7.53
CA ILE A 296 10.02 -3.26 -6.36
C ILE A 296 8.56 -3.39 -6.72
N ALA A 297 8.00 -4.56 -6.44
CA ALA A 297 6.60 -4.85 -6.50
C ALA A 297 6.06 -5.02 -5.08
N ARG A 298 4.94 -4.35 -4.80
CA ARG A 298 4.17 -4.46 -3.57
C ARG A 298 2.89 -5.23 -3.88
N LEU A 299 2.70 -6.33 -3.16
CA LEU A 299 1.51 -7.17 -3.28
C LEU A 299 0.68 -7.06 -2.01
N LYS A 300 -0.63 -7.06 -2.19
CA LYS A 300 -1.61 -7.17 -1.10
C LYS A 300 -2.53 -8.35 -1.34
N LYS A 301 -2.87 -9.06 -0.27
CA LYS A 301 -3.87 -10.11 -0.29
C LYS A 301 -5.28 -9.50 -0.25
N ILE A 302 -6.10 -9.84 -1.24
CA ILE A 302 -7.50 -9.42 -1.38
C ILE A 302 -8.30 -10.67 -1.72
N ASP A 303 -9.28 -11.02 -0.88
CA ASP A 303 -10.15 -12.19 -1.07
C ASP A 303 -9.36 -13.48 -1.37
N GLY A 304 -8.31 -13.72 -0.56
CA GLY A 304 -7.43 -14.89 -0.69
C GLY A 304 -6.40 -14.82 -1.83
N ARG A 305 -6.39 -13.76 -2.64
CA ARG A 305 -5.50 -13.61 -3.80
C ARG A 305 -4.48 -12.50 -3.60
N TRP A 306 -3.21 -12.78 -3.94
CA TRP A 306 -2.18 -11.75 -4.04
C TRP A 306 -2.39 -10.91 -5.29
N MET A 307 -2.47 -9.60 -5.08
CA MET A 307 -2.73 -8.57 -6.07
C MET A 307 -1.60 -7.54 -6.03
N LEU A 308 -1.05 -7.19 -7.20
CA LEU A 308 -0.12 -6.09 -7.35
C LEU A 308 -0.85 -4.77 -7.12
N THR A 309 -0.41 -4.01 -6.11
CA THR A 309 -0.92 -2.67 -5.79
C THR A 309 0.02 -1.59 -6.29
N GLN A 310 1.31 -1.90 -6.36
CA GLN A 310 2.34 -0.99 -6.85
C GLN A 310 3.51 -1.78 -7.45
N GLY A 311 4.11 -1.23 -8.52
CA GLY A 311 5.33 -1.75 -9.13
C GLY A 311 6.10 -0.62 -9.80
N GLY A 312 7.39 -0.49 -9.52
CA GLY A 312 8.19 0.58 -10.13
C GLY A 312 9.66 0.56 -9.73
N THR A 313 10.42 1.52 -10.23
CA THR A 313 11.84 1.68 -9.90
C THR A 313 12.01 1.86 -8.38
N PRO A 314 12.99 1.17 -7.76
CA PRO A 314 13.31 1.37 -6.36
C PRO A 314 13.68 2.82 -6.05
N ASP A 315 13.22 3.30 -4.91
CA ASP A 315 13.59 4.58 -4.31
C ASP A 315 14.54 4.37 -3.10
N ASN A 316 14.77 5.41 -2.30
CA ASN A 316 15.60 5.35 -1.10
C ASN A 316 15.06 4.41 0.00
N ARG A 317 13.74 4.35 0.23
CA ARG A 317 13.14 3.48 1.25
C ARG A 317 13.14 2.00 0.81
N ASP A 318 13.25 1.76 -0.50
CA ASP A 318 13.28 0.43 -1.09
C ASP A 318 14.67 -0.21 -1.08
N LEU A 319 15.74 0.55 -0.87
CA LEU A 319 17.13 0.04 -0.89
C LEU A 319 17.36 -1.11 0.10
N LYS A 320 16.62 -1.14 1.20
CA LYS A 320 16.68 -2.24 2.19
C LYS A 320 16.26 -3.58 1.57
N TYR A 321 15.25 -3.59 0.70
CA TYR A 321 14.78 -4.81 0.02
C TYR A 321 15.81 -5.30 -0.99
N LEU A 322 16.50 -4.38 -1.68
CA LEU A 322 17.58 -4.73 -2.60
C LEU A 322 18.76 -5.37 -1.87
N ARG A 323 19.10 -4.88 -0.68
CA ARG A 323 20.14 -5.48 0.18
C ARG A 323 19.73 -6.87 0.69
N GLN A 324 18.49 -7.02 1.15
CA GLN A 324 17.98 -8.32 1.65
C GLN A 324 18.08 -9.43 0.58
N VAL A 325 17.83 -9.10 -0.69
CA VAL A 325 17.87 -10.09 -1.79
C VAL A 325 19.23 -10.20 -2.50
N GLY A 326 20.23 -9.45 -2.02
CA GLY A 326 21.61 -9.48 -2.53
C GLY A 326 21.83 -8.76 -3.87
N TYR A 327 20.98 -7.80 -4.24
CA TYR A 327 21.18 -6.94 -5.42
C TYR A 327 21.92 -5.64 -5.10
N MET A 328 22.08 -5.34 -3.81
CA MET A 328 22.84 -4.20 -3.31
C MET A 328 23.64 -4.64 -2.08
N LYS A 329 24.79 -4.03 -1.85
CA LYS A 329 25.57 -4.22 -0.62
C LYS A 329 25.12 -3.22 0.44
#